data_AF-A0A3D2IHP0-F1
#
_entry.id   AF-A0A3D2IHP0-F1
#
_cell.length_a   1.000
_cell.length_b   1.000
_cell.length_c   1.000
_cell.angle_alpha   90.00
_cell.angle_beta   90.00
_cell.angle_gamma   90.00
#
_symmetry.space_group_name_H-M   'P 1'
#
loop_
_entity.id
_entity.type
_entity.pdbx_description
1 polymer ?
#
loop_
_entity_poly.entity_id
_entity_poly.type
_entity_poly.pdbx_seq_one_letter_code
_entity_poly.pdbx_strand_id
1 'polypeptide(L)'
;PAFAAALQTEPNLYNEAFEKNIVIVSPSTLLATLFTINTIWKRDRQNKYALEIADRGGALYDKFVLFAESLEEVGRRIEQTQKSYDEAKLRLSEGSGNVIRQVEMLKELGAKATKQLPESMKKQE
;
A
#
# COMPACT_ATOMS: atom_id res chain seq x y z
N PRO A 1 5.26 58.23 25.70
CA PRO A 1 4.90 57.39 24.52
C PRO A 1 3.38 57.33 24.30
N ALA A 2 2.93 57.31 23.03
CA ALA A 2 1.53 57.46 22.65
C ALA A 2 0.56 56.46 23.31
N PHE A 3 0.97 55.19 23.49
CA PHE A 3 0.13 54.16 24.12
C PHE A 3 -0.20 54.47 25.58
N ALA A 4 0.78 54.92 26.38
CA ALA A 4 0.54 55.27 27.79
C ALA A 4 -0.35 56.51 27.94
N ALA A 5 -0.19 57.49 27.04
CA ALA A 5 -1.04 58.68 27.03
C ALA A 5 -2.50 58.35 26.64
N ALA A 6 -2.70 57.41 25.71
CA ALA A 6 -4.03 56.93 25.33
C ALA A 6 -4.74 56.23 26.51
N LEU A 7 -4.05 55.36 27.26
CA LEU A 7 -4.64 54.68 28.43
C LEU A 7 -4.90 55.62 29.61
N GLN A 8 -4.15 56.72 29.76
CA GLN A 8 -4.43 57.73 30.78
C GLN A 8 -5.69 58.55 30.45
N THR A 9 -5.96 58.77 29.17
CA THR A 9 -7.12 59.53 28.70
C THR A 9 -8.38 58.66 28.71
N GLU A 10 -8.26 57.40 28.26
CA GLU A 10 -9.35 56.43 28.20
C GLU A 10 -8.95 55.13 28.93
N PRO A 11 -9.17 55.04 30.26
CA PRO A 11 -8.74 53.89 31.06
C PRO A 11 -9.43 52.57 30.67
N ASN A 12 -10.63 52.64 30.09
CA ASN A 12 -11.41 51.47 29.69
C ASN A 12 -11.07 50.95 28.28
N LEU A 13 -10.23 51.66 27.53
CA LEU A 13 -9.93 51.37 26.12
C LEU A 13 -9.50 49.91 25.89
N TYR A 14 -8.74 49.32 26.82
CA TYR A 14 -8.30 47.93 26.71
C TYR A 14 -9.46 46.93 26.84
N ASN A 15 -10.37 47.15 27.80
CA ASN A 15 -11.52 46.28 28.02
C ASN A 15 -12.50 46.38 26.85
N GLU A 16 -12.78 47.59 26.37
CA GLU A 16 -13.64 47.81 25.20
C GLU A 16 -13.08 47.16 23.94
N ALA A 17 -11.76 47.22 23.73
CA ALA A 17 -11.11 46.53 22.62
C ALA A 17 -11.25 45.01 22.77
N PHE A 18 -11.02 44.48 23.98
CA PHE A 18 -11.12 43.04 24.24
C PHE A 18 -12.54 42.50 24.05
N GLU A 19 -13.57 43.22 24.49
CA GLU A 19 -14.98 42.88 24.23
C GLU A 19 -15.30 42.82 22.72
N LYS A 20 -14.56 43.57 21.90
CA LYS A 20 -14.64 43.54 20.44
C LYS A 20 -13.68 42.54 19.79
N ASN A 21 -13.03 41.66 20.56
CA ASN A 21 -12.00 40.71 20.12
C ASN A 21 -10.75 41.38 19.52
N ILE A 22 -10.41 42.59 19.97
CA ILE A 22 -9.23 43.34 19.54
C ILE A 22 -8.22 43.36 20.70
N VAL A 23 -7.04 42.82 20.44
CA VAL A 23 -5.92 42.87 21.41
C VAL A 23 -4.99 44.02 21.03
N ILE A 24 -4.86 45.00 21.91
CA ILE A 24 -3.93 46.12 21.72
C ILE A 24 -2.53 45.68 22.12
N VAL A 25 -1.55 45.95 21.25
CA VAL A 25 -0.14 45.60 21.48
C VAL A 25 0.71 46.86 21.66
N SER A 26 1.71 46.77 22.52
CA SER A 26 2.72 47.81 22.73
C SER A 26 4.10 47.30 22.32
N PRO A 27 5.14 48.16 22.21
CA PRO A 27 6.49 47.71 21.89
C PRO A 27 7.02 46.59 22.82
N SER A 28 6.59 46.56 24.09
CA SER A 28 7.01 45.51 25.04
C SER A 28 6.24 44.20 24.90
N THR A 29 5.03 44.21 24.34
CA THR A 29 4.19 43.00 24.17
C THR A 29 4.19 42.45 22.76
N LEU A 30 4.62 43.23 21.75
CA LEU A 30 4.60 42.86 20.34
C LEU A 30 5.30 41.51 20.06
N LEU A 31 6.51 41.32 20.59
CA LEU A 31 7.27 40.10 20.34
C LEU A 31 6.57 38.87 20.93
N ALA A 32 6.02 38.98 22.14
CA ALA A 32 5.25 37.91 22.77
C ALA A 32 4.00 37.57 21.94
N THR A 33 3.26 38.58 21.46
CA THR A 33 2.09 38.38 20.61
C THR A 33 2.44 37.71 19.28
N LEU A 34 3.51 38.14 18.61
CA LEU A 34 3.98 37.51 17.36
C LEU A 34 4.40 36.05 17.58
N PHE A 35 5.09 35.76 18.68
CA PHE A 35 5.45 34.40 19.04
C PHE A 35 4.22 33.52 19.30
N THR A 36 3.20 34.06 19.97
CA THR A 36 1.91 33.38 20.19
C THR A 36 1.22 33.07 18.86
N ILE A 37 1.12 34.03 17.94
CA ILE A 37 0.53 33.82 16.60
C ILE A 37 1.27 32.71 15.86
N ASN A 38 2.60 32.78 15.82
CA ASN A 38 3.43 31.76 15.16
C ASN A 38 3.22 30.37 15.78
N THR A 39 3.13 30.28 17.10
CA THR A 39 2.89 29.01 17.82
C THR A 39 1.51 28.44 17.49
N ILE A 40 0.47 29.28 17.44
CA ILE A 40 -0.89 28.86 17.08
C ILE A 40 -0.91 28.32 15.64
N TRP A 41 -0.30 29.03 14.69
CA TRP A 41 -0.25 28.58 13.29
C TRP A 41 0.55 27.29 13.12
N LYS A 42 1.65 27.14 13.84
CA LYS A 42 2.43 25.89 13.82
C LYS A 42 1.58 24.72 14.34
N ARG A 43 0.84 24.92 15.43
CA ARG A 43 -0.05 23.90 16.00
C ARG A 43 -1.20 23.54 15.06
N ASP A 44 -1.86 24.54 14.45
CA ASP A 44 -2.93 24.30 13.47
C ASP A 44 -2.44 23.46 12.29
N ARG A 45 -1.26 23.81 11.75
CA ARG A 45 -0.66 23.06 10.65
C ARG A 45 -0.31 21.63 11.04
N GLN A 46 0.26 21.43 12.24
CA GLN A 46 0.56 20.10 12.76
C GLN A 46 -0.71 19.27 12.95
N ASN A 47 -1.79 19.85 13.46
CA ASN A 47 -3.08 19.15 13.59
C ASN A 47 -3.64 18.73 12.23
N LYS A 48 -3.60 19.61 11.23
CA LYS A 48 -4.03 19.29 9.86
C LYS A 48 -3.22 18.14 9.26
N TYR A 49 -1.90 18.17 9.42
CA TYR A 49 -1.05 17.08 8.94
C TYR A 49 -1.29 15.77 9.69
N ALA A 50 -1.54 15.80 11.00
CA ALA A 50 -1.85 14.59 11.76
C ALA A 50 -3.12 13.90 11.24
N LEU A 51 -4.16 14.67 10.92
CA LEU A 51 -5.39 14.15 10.31
C LEU A 51 -5.11 13.56 8.92
N GLU A 52 -4.40 14.29 8.04
CA GLU A 52 -4.08 13.79 6.70
C GLU A 52 -3.20 12.52 6.74
N ILE A 53 -2.25 12.44 7.68
CA ILE A 53 -1.43 11.25 7.89
C ILE A 53 -2.29 10.07 8.33
N ALA A 54 -3.25 10.29 9.23
CA ALA A 54 -4.16 9.23 9.67
C ALA A 54 -5.02 8.72 8.49
N ASP A 55 -5.61 9.62 7.71
CA ASP A 55 -6.42 9.28 6.54
C ASP A 55 -5.61 8.52 5.49
N ARG A 56 -4.42 9.02 5.14
CA ARG A 56 -3.50 8.34 4.22
C ARG A 56 -3.01 7.00 4.77
N GLY A 57 -2.77 6.91 6.07
CA GLY A 57 -2.36 5.70 6.75
C GLY A 57 -3.41 4.60 6.66
N GLY A 58 -4.69 4.95 6.90
CA GLY A 58 -5.82 4.04 6.71
C GLY A 58 -5.94 3.55 5.28
N ALA A 59 -5.95 4.49 4.31
CA ALA A 59 -6.06 4.13 2.90
C ALA A 59 -4.88 3.27 2.39
N LEU A 60 -3.68 3.48 2.93
CA LEU A 60 -2.51 2.67 2.62
C LEU A 60 -2.65 1.25 3.18
N TYR A 61 -3.14 1.12 4.41
CA TYR A 61 -3.36 -0.18 5.05
C TYR A 61 -4.36 -1.02 4.25
N ASP A 62 -5.49 -0.42 3.84
CA ASP A 62 -6.50 -1.11 3.03
C ASP A 62 -5.91 -1.63 1.71
N LYS A 63 -5.11 -0.79 1.02
CA LYS A 63 -4.43 -1.20 -0.22
C LYS A 63 -3.42 -2.32 0.01
N PHE A 64 -2.72 -2.29 1.14
CA PHE A 64 -1.77 -3.32 1.50
C PHE A 64 -2.46 -4.66 1.72
N VAL A 65 -3.60 -4.68 2.42
CA VAL A 65 -4.40 -5.90 2.62
C VAL A 65 -4.85 -6.49 1.28
N LEU A 66 -5.44 -5.67 0.40
CA LEU A 66 -5.87 -6.12 -0.94
C LEU A 66 -4.71 -6.68 -1.76
N PHE A 67 -3.53 -6.08 -1.64
CA PHE A 67 -2.33 -6.59 -2.30
C PHE A 67 -1.87 -7.94 -1.74
N ALA A 68 -1.91 -8.12 -0.42
CA ALA A 68 -1.58 -9.39 0.23
C ALA A 68 -2.55 -10.51 -0.20
N GLU A 69 -3.85 -10.23 -0.25
CA GLU A 69 -4.87 -11.17 -0.75
C GLU A 69 -4.62 -11.55 -2.22
N SER A 70 -4.27 -10.57 -3.06
CA SER A 70 -3.93 -10.80 -4.46
C SER A 70 -2.72 -11.72 -4.60
N LEU A 71 -1.69 -11.54 -3.76
CA LEU A 71 -0.52 -12.41 -3.73
C LEU A 71 -0.86 -13.84 -3.29
N GLU A 72 -1.73 -14.00 -2.28
CA GLU A 72 -2.19 -15.32 -1.85
C GLU A 72 -2.96 -16.04 -2.98
N GLU A 73 -3.81 -15.32 -3.72
CA GLU A 73 -4.50 -15.88 -4.89
C GLU A 73 -3.51 -16.32 -5.97
N VAL A 74 -2.49 -15.52 -6.26
CA VAL A 74 -1.42 -15.91 -7.20
C VAL A 74 -0.72 -17.19 -6.73
N GLY A 75 -0.38 -17.29 -5.45
CA GLY A 75 0.19 -18.51 -4.86
C GLY A 75 -0.66 -19.75 -5.11
N ARG A 76 -1.97 -19.67 -4.84
CA ARG A 76 -2.92 -20.76 -5.10
C ARG A 76 -2.99 -21.15 -6.57
N ARG A 77 -2.98 -20.18 -7.49
CA ARG A 77 -3.00 -20.43 -8.94
C ARG A 77 -1.72 -21.12 -9.41
N ILE A 78 -0.57 -20.76 -8.85
CA ILE A 78 0.71 -21.43 -9.14
C ILE A 78 0.66 -22.88 -8.70
N GLU A 79 0.21 -23.17 -7.48
CA GLU A 79 0.07 -24.55 -7.00
C GLU A 79 -0.87 -25.38 -7.88
N GLN A 80 -2.00 -24.80 -8.31
CA GLN A 80 -2.92 -25.50 -9.20
C GLN A 80 -2.33 -25.77 -10.58
N THR A 81 -1.55 -24.82 -11.11
CA THR A 81 -0.83 -24.99 -12.36
C THR A 81 0.21 -26.10 -12.24
N GLN A 82 0.95 -26.14 -11.13
CA GLN A 82 1.93 -27.19 -10.85
C GLN A 82 1.28 -28.57 -10.79
N LYS A 83 0.15 -28.72 -10.06
CA LYS A 83 -0.60 -29.99 -10.02
C LYS A 83 -1.05 -30.43 -11.41
N SER A 84 -1.59 -29.50 -12.21
CA SER A 84 -2.04 -29.79 -13.57
C SER A 84 -0.88 -30.23 -14.47
N TYR A 85 0.30 -29.62 -14.30
CA TYR A 85 1.52 -30.01 -15.00
C TYR A 85 1.98 -31.41 -14.59
N ASP A 86 2.01 -31.71 -13.28
CA ASP A 86 2.43 -33.02 -12.77
C ASP A 86 1.47 -34.13 -13.23
N GLU A 87 0.16 -33.88 -13.23
CA GLU A 87 -0.83 -34.80 -13.80
C GLU A 87 -0.63 -35.05 -15.30
N ALA A 88 -0.33 -33.99 -16.07
CA ALA A 88 -0.05 -34.11 -17.50
C ALA A 88 1.23 -34.94 -17.73
N LYS A 89 2.27 -34.74 -16.91
CA LYS A 89 3.51 -35.50 -16.95
C LYS A 89 3.30 -36.98 -16.62
N LEU A 90 2.50 -37.28 -15.59
CA LEU A 90 2.09 -38.65 -15.27
C LEU A 90 1.38 -39.32 -16.45
N ARG A 91 0.41 -38.64 -17.08
CA ARG A 91 -0.30 -39.19 -18.24
C ARG A 91 0.62 -39.39 -19.45
N LEU A 92 1.60 -38.52 -19.64
CA LEU A 92 2.52 -38.56 -20.77
C LEU A 92 3.58 -39.66 -20.62
N SER A 93 4.31 -39.71 -19.49
CA SER A 93 5.53 -40.52 -19.36
C SER A 93 5.67 -41.32 -18.06
N GLU A 94 5.16 -40.84 -16.93
CA GLU A 94 5.51 -41.40 -15.60
C GLU A 94 4.45 -42.37 -15.02
N GLY A 95 3.20 -42.30 -15.50
CA GLY A 95 2.09 -43.09 -14.97
C GLY A 95 2.01 -44.52 -15.54
N SER A 96 1.32 -45.40 -14.81
CA SER A 96 1.01 -46.75 -15.30
C SER A 96 0.09 -46.68 -16.52
N GLY A 97 0.57 -47.17 -17.66
CA GLY A 97 -0.16 -47.06 -18.93
C GLY A 97 -0.08 -45.69 -19.61
N ASN A 98 0.95 -44.89 -19.30
CA ASN A 98 1.22 -43.61 -19.95
C ASN A 98 1.24 -43.68 -21.49
N VAL A 99 0.97 -42.53 -22.12
CA VAL A 99 0.80 -42.42 -23.57
C VAL A 99 2.04 -42.85 -24.34
N ILE A 100 3.25 -42.51 -23.86
CA ILE A 100 4.50 -42.93 -24.52
C ILE A 100 4.56 -44.46 -24.64
N ARG A 101 4.29 -45.17 -23.54
CA ARG A 101 4.29 -46.64 -23.51
C ARG A 101 3.25 -47.22 -24.47
N GLN A 102 2.03 -46.66 -24.49
CA GLN A 102 0.96 -47.12 -25.39
C GLN A 102 1.33 -46.93 -26.87
N VAL A 103 1.94 -45.79 -27.21
CA VAL A 103 2.33 -45.48 -28.58
C VAL A 103 3.52 -46.35 -29.04
N GLU A 104 4.48 -46.64 -28.16
CA GLU A 104 5.58 -47.57 -28.47
C GLU A 104 5.07 -49.01 -28.64
N MET A 105 4.20 -49.50 -27.75
CA MET A 105 3.56 -50.82 -27.92
C MET A 105 2.78 -50.92 -29.26
N LEU A 106 2.06 -49.86 -29.64
CA LEU A 106 1.33 -49.84 -30.91
C LEU A 106 2.28 -49.91 -32.12
N LYS A 107 3.45 -49.28 -32.03
CA LYS A 107 4.49 -49.36 -33.06
C LYS A 107 5.09 -50.75 -33.15
N GLU A 108 5.37 -51.41 -32.02
CA GLU A 108 5.81 -52.81 -31.97
C GLU A 108 4.81 -53.76 -32.62
N LEU A 109 3.51 -53.49 -32.47
CA LEU A 109 2.43 -54.25 -33.13
C LEU A 109 2.29 -53.99 -34.64
N GLY A 110 3.16 -53.16 -35.24
CA GLY A 110 3.23 -52.96 -36.68
C GLY A 110 2.54 -51.71 -37.21
N ALA A 111 2.18 -50.75 -36.34
CA ALA A 111 1.71 -49.46 -36.80
C ALA A 111 2.80 -48.73 -37.61
N LYS A 112 2.44 -48.23 -38.80
CA LYS A 112 3.35 -47.55 -39.72
C LYS A 112 3.71 -46.15 -39.21
N ALA A 113 4.64 -46.06 -38.26
CA ALA A 113 5.19 -44.82 -37.75
C ALA A 113 6.58 -44.54 -38.35
N THR A 114 6.75 -43.40 -39.02
CA THR A 114 8.01 -42.99 -39.66
C THR A 114 8.96 -42.21 -38.74
N LYS A 115 8.45 -41.62 -37.65
CA LYS A 115 9.25 -40.87 -36.67
C LYS A 115 9.50 -41.71 -35.41
N GLN A 116 10.62 -41.45 -34.74
CA GLN A 116 10.96 -42.09 -33.47
C GLN A 116 10.87 -41.08 -32.32
N LEU A 117 10.41 -41.53 -31.15
CA LEU A 117 10.48 -40.73 -29.93
C LEU A 117 11.96 -40.48 -29.57
N PRO A 118 12.30 -39.28 -29.05
CA PRO A 118 13.63 -39.00 -28.51
C PRO A 118 13.98 -39.97 -27.37
N GLU A 119 15.25 -40.38 -27.28
CA GLU A 119 15.72 -41.29 -26.22
C GLU A 119 15.50 -40.74 -24.81
N SER A 120 15.53 -39.42 -24.64
CA SER A 120 15.22 -38.74 -23.37
C SER A 120 13.78 -38.94 -22.89
N MET A 121 12.87 -39.35 -23.77
CA MET A 121 11.47 -39.64 -23.44
C MET A 121 11.19 -41.15 -23.37
N LYS A 122 12.12 -42.00 -23.81
CA LYS A 122 11.98 -43.46 -23.80
C LYS A 122 12.53 -44.13 -22.55
N LYS A 123 13.48 -43.50 -21.85
CA LYS A 123 14.10 -44.04 -20.64
C LYS A 123 13.67 -43.25 -19.40
N GLN A 124 12.74 -43.82 -18.65
CA GLN A 124 12.68 -43.70 -17.20
C GLN A 124 12.54 -45.14 -16.68
N GLU A 125 13.70 -45.77 -16.40
CA GLU A 125 13.77 -46.92 -15.48
C GLU A 125 13.59 -46.44 -14.04
#